data_AF-A0AB74CSY8-F1
#
_entry.id   AF-A0AB74CSY8-F1
#
_cell.length_a   1.000
_cell.length_b   1.000
_cell.length_c   1.000
_cell.angle_alpha   90.00
_cell.angle_beta   90.00
_cell.angle_gamma   90.00
#
_symmetry.space_group_name_H-M   'P 1'
#
loop_
_entity.id
_entity.type
_entity.pdbx_description
1 polymer ?
#
loop_
_entity_poly.entity_id
_entity_poly.type
_entity_poly.pdbx_seq_one_letter_code
_entity_poly.pdbx_strand_id
1 'polypeptide(L)'
;MDPIERLNSLSEEVIQTFHSDFVFLIDAEKIQHFPARNWTHNQIIEELKKRFDHSLMVTTWHEHEVIYSPELPVFALIPKR
;
A
#
# COMPACT_ATOMS: atom_id res chain seq x y z
N MET A 1 -12.56 6.32 -4.38
CA MET A 1 -12.10 7.20 -3.27
C MET A 1 -10.61 7.33 -3.43
N ASP A 2 -10.04 8.52 -3.27
CA ASP A 2 -8.62 8.73 -3.56
C ASP A 2 -7.75 8.08 -2.46
N PRO A 3 -6.78 7.21 -2.80
CA PRO A 3 -5.94 6.54 -1.80
C PRO A 3 -5.14 7.55 -0.96
N ILE A 4 -4.79 8.71 -1.53
CA ILE A 4 -4.04 9.76 -0.83
C ILE A 4 -4.88 10.43 0.25
N GLU A 5 -6.14 10.78 -0.05
CA GLU A 5 -7.04 11.38 0.94
C GLU A 5 -7.27 10.44 2.14
N ARG A 6 -7.31 9.14 1.85
CA ARG A 6 -7.45 8.11 2.87
C ARG A 6 -6.22 8.00 3.77
N LEU A 7 -5.03 8.02 3.19
CA LEU A 7 -3.77 8.04 3.94
C LEU A 7 -3.63 9.31 4.78
N ASN A 8 -4.02 10.47 4.25
CA ASN A 8 -4.06 11.73 4.99
C ASN A 8 -5.06 11.73 6.16
N SER A 9 -6.07 10.87 6.10
CA SER A 9 -7.07 10.72 7.16
C SER A 9 -6.64 9.74 8.25
N LEU A 10 -5.53 9.01 8.07
CA LEU A 10 -4.98 8.13 9.09
C LEU A 10 -4.38 8.93 10.24
N SER A 11 -4.54 8.43 11.47
CA SER A 11 -3.87 8.99 12.64
C SER A 11 -2.36 8.84 12.55
N GLU A 12 -1.60 9.80 13.08
CA GLU A 12 -0.14 9.75 13.11
C GLU A 12 0.42 8.46 13.72
N GLU A 13 -0.26 7.89 14.72
CA GLU A 13 0.12 6.60 15.32
C GLU A 13 0.14 5.47 14.29
N VAL A 14 -0.84 5.42 13.38
CA VAL A 14 -0.88 4.42 12.30
C VAL A 14 0.26 4.66 11.31
N ILE A 15 0.50 5.93 10.97
CA ILE A 15 1.57 6.31 10.03
C ILE A 15 2.94 5.91 10.60
N GLN A 16 3.17 6.08 11.90
CA GLN A 16 4.40 5.69 12.57
C GLN A 16 4.61 4.16 12.65
N THR A 17 3.54 3.36 12.51
CA THR A 17 3.67 1.89 12.46
C THR A 17 4.10 1.35 11.10
N PHE A 18 4.11 2.19 10.06
CA PHE A 18 4.54 1.77 8.72
C PHE A 18 6.04 1.51 8.68
N HIS A 19 6.38 0.23 8.63
CA HIS A 19 7.77 -0.22 8.58
C HIS A 19 8.05 -0.87 7.23
N SER A 20 9.21 -0.55 6.63
CA SER A 20 9.68 -1.03 5.31
C SER A 20 9.84 -2.55 5.18
N ASP A 21 9.62 -3.27 6.27
CA ASP A 21 9.62 -4.72 6.37
C ASP A 21 8.27 -5.33 5.98
N PHE A 22 7.23 -4.50 5.88
CA PHE A 22 5.86 -4.91 5.65
C PHE A 22 5.26 -4.11 4.51
N VAL A 23 4.38 -4.76 3.76
CA VAL A 23 3.49 -4.09 2.81
C VAL A 23 2.12 -4.01 3.46
N PHE A 24 1.53 -2.83 3.43
CA PHE A 24 0.25 -2.55 4.05
C PHE A 24 -0.83 -2.52 2.97
N LEU A 25 -1.88 -3.32 3.14
CA LEU A 25 -3.07 -3.30 2.30
C LEU A 25 -4.17 -2.56 3.05
N ILE A 26 -4.53 -1.39 2.55
CA ILE A 26 -5.49 -0.50 3.19
C ILE A 26 -6.77 -0.54 2.34
N ASP A 27 -7.87 -0.89 3.00
CA ASP A 27 -9.21 -0.92 2.41
C ASP A 27 -10.16 -0.03 3.21
N ALA A 28 -11.39 0.15 2.73
CA ALA A 28 -12.50 0.88 3.33
C ALA A 28 -12.73 0.57 4.83
N GLU A 29 -12.55 -0.67 5.23
CA GLU A 29 -12.93 -1.13 6.57
C GLU A 29 -11.74 -1.56 7.43
N LYS A 30 -10.59 -1.87 6.82
CA LYS A 30 -9.48 -2.50 7.52
C LYS A 30 -8.12 -2.21 6.89
N ILE A 31 -7.10 -2.23 7.73
CA ILE A 31 -5.70 -2.22 7.33
C ILE A 31 -5.14 -3.62 7.61
N GLN A 32 -4.72 -4.29 6.55
CA GLN A 32 -3.97 -5.54 6.62
C GLN A 32 -2.50 -5.26 6.34
N HIS A 33 -1.61 -6.13 6.78
CA HIS A 33 -0.20 -6.07 6.43
C HIS A 33 0.34 -7.48 6.26
N PHE A 34 1.38 -7.62 5.46
CA PHE A 34 2.10 -8.88 5.33
C PHE A 34 3.62 -8.64 5.29
N PRO A 35 4.41 -9.58 5.84
CA PRO A 35 5.86 -9.44 5.86
C PRO A 35 6.44 -9.53 4.45
N ALA A 36 7.24 -8.53 4.08
CA ALA A 36 7.93 -8.41 2.81
C ALA A 36 9.42 -8.03 2.99
N ARG A 37 10.00 -8.29 4.16
CA ARG A 37 11.38 -7.90 4.57
C ARG A 37 12.45 -8.12 3.51
N ASN A 38 12.38 -9.27 2.82
CA ASN A 38 13.36 -9.68 1.82
C ASN A 38 12.84 -9.62 0.39
N TRP A 39 11.66 -9.05 0.17
CA TRP A 39 11.10 -8.96 -1.18
C TRP A 39 11.72 -7.76 -1.90
N THR A 40 12.03 -7.98 -3.17
CA THR A 40 12.36 -6.87 -4.05
C THR A 40 11.10 -6.12 -4.42
N HIS A 41 11.25 -4.85 -4.81
CA HIS A 41 10.12 -4.06 -5.30
C HIS A 41 9.33 -4.83 -6.37
N ASN A 42 10.00 -5.46 -7.35
CA ASN A 42 9.34 -6.30 -8.35
C ASN A 42 8.53 -7.46 -7.77
N GLN A 43 9.03 -8.17 -6.75
CA GLN A 43 8.26 -9.25 -6.10
C GLN A 43 7.00 -8.72 -5.42
N ILE A 44 7.09 -7.55 -4.78
CA ILE A 44 5.92 -6.88 -4.19
C ILE A 44 4.93 -6.52 -5.29
N ILE A 45 5.37 -5.90 -6.40
CA ILE A 45 4.51 -5.58 -7.54
C ILE A 45 3.84 -6.84 -8.11
N GLU A 46 4.58 -7.94 -8.29
CA GLU A 46 4.01 -9.18 -8.83
C GLU A 46 2.96 -9.79 -7.90
N GLU A 47 3.18 -9.79 -6.59
CA GLU A 47 2.19 -10.26 -5.63
C GLU A 47 0.94 -9.36 -5.61
N LEU A 48 1.14 -8.04 -5.70
CA LEU A 48 0.03 -7.10 -5.83
C LEU A 48 -0.71 -7.31 -7.15
N LYS A 49 -0.02 -7.56 -8.27
CA LYS A 49 -0.70 -7.86 -9.54
C LYS A 49 -1.58 -9.11 -9.42
N LYS A 50 -1.09 -10.17 -8.77
CA LYS A 50 -1.88 -11.39 -8.53
C LYS A 50 -3.10 -11.16 -7.63
N ARG A 51 -2.99 -10.27 -6.64
CA ARG A 51 -4.09 -9.98 -5.71
C ARG A 51 -5.12 -9.02 -6.29
N PHE A 52 -4.64 -8.03 -7.03
CA PHE A 52 -5.48 -6.94 -7.53
C PHE A 52 -6.05 -7.26 -8.91
N ASP A 53 -5.49 -8.19 -9.69
CA ASP A 53 -5.94 -8.69 -11.02
C ASP A 53 -6.18 -7.61 -12.11
N HIS A 54 -6.09 -6.33 -11.75
CA HIS A 54 -6.46 -5.16 -12.54
C HIS A 54 -5.26 -4.23 -12.78
N SER A 55 -5.50 -3.17 -13.56
CA SER A 55 -4.50 -2.13 -13.84
C SER A 55 -4.03 -1.48 -12.55
N LEU A 56 -2.79 -1.78 -12.16
CA LEU A 56 -2.12 -1.14 -11.03
C LEU A 56 -1.56 0.21 -11.46
N MET A 57 -1.96 1.24 -10.75
CA MET A 57 -1.37 2.58 -10.79
C MET A 57 -0.46 2.76 -9.58
N VAL A 58 0.62 3.50 -9.78
CA VAL A 58 1.58 3.82 -8.72
C VAL A 58 1.58 5.32 -8.51
N THR A 59 1.49 5.72 -7.25
CA THR A 59 1.64 7.10 -6.80
C THR A 59 2.55 7.13 -5.56
N THR A 60 2.93 8.32 -5.11
CA THR A 60 3.78 8.50 -3.94
C THR A 60 3.07 9.35 -2.88
N TRP A 61 3.26 8.96 -1.63
CA TRP A 61 2.68 9.63 -0.47
C TRP A 61 3.71 9.71 0.66
N HIS A 62 4.13 10.93 1.04
CA HIS A 62 5.21 11.14 2.04
C HIS A 62 6.44 10.24 1.79
N GLU A 63 6.87 10.15 0.53
CA GLU A 63 7.96 9.28 0.07
C GLU A 63 7.68 7.76 0.10
N HIS A 64 6.53 7.32 0.60
CA HIS A 64 6.05 5.94 0.51
C HIS A 64 5.45 5.70 -0.88
N GLU A 65 5.64 4.51 -1.42
CA GLU A 65 4.98 4.13 -2.67
C GLU A 65 3.59 3.59 -2.39
N VAL A 66 2.61 4.08 -3.13
CA VAL A 66 1.21 3.68 -3.01
C VAL A 66 0.78 3.10 -4.32
N ILE A 67 0.33 1.85 -4.27
CA ILE A 67 -0.07 1.08 -5.44
C ILE A 67 -1.56 0.80 -5.30
N TYR A 68 -2.33 1.25 -6.26
CA TYR A 68 -3.79 1.14 -6.20
C TYR A 68 -4.31 0.77 -7.57
N SER A 69 -5.55 0.26 -7.61
CA SER A 69 -6.28 0.12 -8.86
C SER A 69 -7.51 1.01 -8.79
N PRO A 70 -7.83 1.81 -9.82
CA PRO A 70 -9.03 2.64 -9.82
C PRO A 70 -10.33 1.81 -9.74
N GLU A 71 -10.25 0.52 -10.05
CA GLU A 71 -11.37 -0.42 -10.03
C GLU A 71 -11.55 -1.09 -8.66
N LEU A 72 -10.57 -0.96 -7.76
CA LEU A 72 -10.59 -1.61 -6.44
C LEU A 72 -10.61 -0.58 -5.29
N PRO A 73 -11.38 -0.85 -4.22
CA PRO A 73 -11.41 0.00 -3.04
C PRO A 73 -10.17 -0.16 -2.14
N VAL A 74 -9.42 -1.25 -2.34
CA VAL A 74 -8.19 -1.55 -1.64
C VAL A 74 -7.00 -0.93 -2.38
N PHE A 75 -5.97 -0.53 -1.62
CA PHE A 75 -4.67 -0.13 -2.15
C PHE A 75 -3.55 -0.64 -1.24
N ALA A 76 -2.37 -0.77 -1.81
CA ALA A 76 -1.15 -1.14 -1.10
C ALA A 76 -0.29 0.09 -0.83
N LEU A 77 0.32 0.12 0.34
CA LEU A 77 1.35 1.07 0.73
C LEU A 77 2.63 0.30 1.02
N ILE A 78 3.69 0.69 0.32
CA ILE A 78 5.04 0.20 0.49
C ILE A 78 5.83 1.30 1.17
N PRO A 79 6.25 1.12 2.43
CA PRO A 79 7.04 2.11 3.11
C PRO A 79 8.42 2.24 2.51
N LYS A 80 8.89 3.48 2.43
CA LYS A 80 10.26 3.77 2.02
C LYS A 80 11.22 3.14 3.04
N ARG A 81 12.30 2.55 2.52
CA ARG A 81 13.40 2.01 3.33
C ARG A 81 14.24 3.09 3.95
#